data_AF-A0A817MNM6-F1
#
_entry.id   AF-A0A817MNM6-F1
#
_cell.length_a   1.000
_cell.length_b   1.000
_cell.length_c   1.000
_cell.angle_alpha   90.00
_cell.angle_beta   90.00
_cell.angle_gamma   90.00
#
_symmetry.space_group_name_H-M   'P 1'
#
loop_
_entity.id
_entity.type
_entity.pdbx_description
1 polymer ?
#
loop_
_entity_poly.entity_id
_entity_poly.type
_entity_poly.pdbx_seq_one_letter_code
_entity_poly.pdbx_strand_id
1 'polypeptide(L)'
;MSHQSGITANDKLREKFAEMKDGHIRVVVVVIENESLVKKAEHNAEQTFNEDFDKMIPPLIDKHRPAYYFVRLDTISELSGHNWLLIVYIPDDAKV
;
A
#
# COMPACT_ATOMS: atom_id res chain seq x y z
N MET A 1 -15.32 -3.77 14.68
CA MET A 1 -14.80 -5.12 14.36
C MET A 1 -15.97 -6.09 14.36
N SER A 2 -16.75 -6.12 13.28
CA SER A 2 -18.00 -6.92 13.26
C SER A 2 -17.80 -8.31 12.67
N HIS A 3 -16.92 -8.49 11.66
CA HIS A 3 -16.54 -9.80 11.09
C HIS A 3 -15.11 -9.74 10.51
N GLN A 4 -14.07 -10.04 11.31
CA GLN A 4 -12.68 -10.08 10.84
C GLN A 4 -12.30 -11.52 10.45
N SER A 5 -11.64 -11.72 9.31
CA SER A 5 -11.18 -13.04 8.82
C SER A 5 -10.01 -13.65 9.60
N GLY A 6 -9.38 -12.90 10.51
CA GLY A 6 -8.14 -13.31 11.18
C GLY A 6 -6.88 -13.18 10.32
N ILE A 7 -6.99 -12.74 9.06
CA ILE A 7 -5.85 -12.49 8.17
C ILE A 7 -4.99 -11.37 8.75
N THR A 8 -3.68 -11.58 8.79
CA THR A 8 -2.70 -10.63 9.32
C THR A 8 -1.49 -10.45 8.39
N ALA A 9 -0.69 -9.41 8.63
CA ALA A 9 0.56 -9.18 7.92
C ALA A 9 1.61 -10.22 8.28
N ASN A 10 2.26 -10.79 7.26
CA ASN A 10 3.41 -11.65 7.48
C ASN A 10 4.62 -10.83 8.02
N ASP A 11 5.64 -11.53 8.50
CA ASP A 11 6.84 -10.91 9.09
C ASP A 11 7.49 -9.90 8.15
N LYS A 12 7.65 -10.27 6.88
CA LYS A 12 8.27 -9.40 5.86
C LYS A 12 7.50 -8.11 5.65
N LEU A 13 6.18 -8.16 5.65
CA LEU A 13 5.34 -6.96 5.51
C LEU A 13 5.39 -6.11 6.80
N ARG A 14 5.46 -6.73 7.97
CA ARG A 14 5.63 -6.00 9.25
C ARG A 14 6.96 -5.25 9.30
N GLU A 15 8.05 -5.89 8.89
CA GLU A 15 9.36 -5.26 8.75
C GLU A 15 9.31 -4.12 7.73
N LYS A 16 8.66 -4.34 6.58
CA LYS A 16 8.48 -3.30 5.56
C LYS A 16 7.73 -2.08 6.10
N PHE A 17 6.70 -2.25 6.93
CA PHE A 17 6.02 -1.11 7.56
C PHE A 17 6.91 -0.32 8.52
N ALA A 18 7.94 -0.93 9.10
CA ALA A 18 8.94 -0.18 9.85
C ALA A 18 9.82 0.65 8.92
N GLU A 19 10.35 0.06 7.84
CA GLU A 19 11.17 0.76 6.84
C GLU A 19 10.45 1.93 6.15
N MET A 20 9.14 1.80 5.91
CA MET A 20 8.34 2.87 5.30
C MET A 20 8.40 4.18 6.09
N LYS A 21 8.66 4.13 7.40
CA LYS A 21 8.77 5.32 8.25
C LYS A 21 9.98 6.19 7.93
N ASP A 22 11.01 5.64 7.29
CA ASP A 22 12.21 6.38 6.87
C ASP A 22 11.90 7.38 5.75
N GLY A 23 10.74 7.26 5.09
CA GLY A 23 10.27 8.22 4.11
C GLY A 23 10.91 8.09 2.73
N HIS A 24 11.61 7.00 2.42
CA HIS A 24 12.13 6.80 1.06
C HIS A 24 11.11 6.16 0.11
N ILE A 25 10.13 5.45 0.66
CA ILE A 25 9.16 4.66 -0.11
C ILE A 25 7.93 5.52 -0.46
N ARG A 26 7.56 5.60 -1.74
CA ARG A 26 6.35 6.28 -2.20
C ARG A 26 5.13 5.40 -2.11
N VAL A 27 5.22 4.14 -2.54
CA VAL A 27 4.08 3.24 -2.57
C VAL A 27 4.49 1.82 -2.18
N VAL A 28 3.63 1.17 -1.39
CA VAL A 28 3.65 -0.27 -1.17
C VAL A 28 2.29 -0.84 -1.54
N VAL A 29 2.30 -1.85 -2.41
CA VAL A 29 1.10 -2.62 -2.78
C VAL A 29 1.04 -3.85 -1.91
N VAL A 30 -0.09 -4.06 -1.26
CA VAL A 30 -0.36 -5.20 -0.38
C VAL A 30 -1.53 -5.99 -0.93
N VAL A 31 -1.38 -7.31 -0.97
CA VAL A 31 -2.41 -8.26 -1.41
C VAL A 31 -2.60 -9.33 -0.34
N ILE A 32 -3.71 -10.04 -0.42
CA ILE A 32 -3.93 -11.25 0.36
C ILE A 32 -3.49 -12.44 -0.49
N GLU A 33 -2.46 -13.15 -0.04
CA GLU A 33 -2.00 -14.40 -0.65
C GLU A 33 -1.84 -15.45 0.46
N ASN A 34 -2.40 -16.65 0.28
CA ASN A 34 -2.35 -17.74 1.25
C ASN A 34 -2.72 -17.32 2.69
N GLU A 35 -3.87 -16.66 2.84
CA GLU A 35 -4.42 -16.18 4.13
C GLU A 35 -3.51 -15.21 4.90
N SER A 36 -2.58 -14.55 4.20
CA SER A 36 -1.68 -13.54 4.78
C SER A 36 -1.69 -12.27 3.94
N LEU A 37 -1.57 -11.13 4.59
CA LEU A 37 -1.24 -9.88 3.92
C LEU A 37 0.25 -9.89 3.58
N VAL A 38 0.56 -9.72 2.30
CA VAL A 38 1.93 -9.75 1.77
C VAL A 38 2.20 -8.54 0.88
N LYS A 39 3.46 -8.10 0.87
CA LYS A 39 3.93 -7.10 -0.09
C LYS A 39 3.95 -7.68 -1.50
N LYS A 40 3.26 -7.03 -2.44
CA LYS A 40 3.30 -7.37 -3.87
C LYS A 40 4.36 -6.58 -4.63
N ALA A 41 4.40 -5.27 -4.41
CA ALA A 41 5.28 -4.34 -5.11
C ALA A 41 5.58 -3.13 -4.23
N GLU A 42 6.66 -2.41 -4.54
CA GLU A 42 7.00 -1.13 -3.92
C GLU A 42 7.75 -0.23 -4.91
N HIS A 43 7.63 1.08 -4.73
CA HIS A 43 8.44 2.07 -5.44
C HIS A 43 8.90 3.16 -4.47
N ASN A 44 10.11 3.65 -4.70
CA ASN A 44 10.66 4.79 -3.97
C ASN A 44 10.06 6.10 -4.48
N ALA A 45 10.09 7.13 -3.63
CA ALA A 45 9.74 8.47 -4.06
C ALA A 45 10.84 9.08 -4.91
N GLU A 46 10.45 9.67 -6.03
CA GLU A 46 11.39 10.25 -7.01
C GLU A 46 11.10 11.74 -7.21
N GLN A 47 9.83 12.11 -7.26
CA GLN A 47 9.37 13.48 -7.54
C GLN A 47 8.32 13.92 -6.50
N THR A 48 7.53 14.93 -6.85
CA THR A 48 6.38 15.32 -6.02
C THR A 48 5.33 14.20 -5.99
N PHE A 49 4.51 14.19 -4.95
CA PHE A 49 3.42 13.21 -4.78
C PHE A 49 2.55 13.12 -6.04
N ASN A 50 2.14 14.24 -6.62
CA ASN A 50 1.26 14.23 -7.79
C ASN A 50 1.93 13.57 -9.01
N GLU A 51 3.19 13.91 -9.28
CA GLU A 51 3.94 13.35 -10.40
C GLU A 51 4.21 11.85 -10.23
N ASP A 52 4.59 11.45 -9.02
CA ASP A 52 4.81 10.05 -8.67
C ASP A 52 3.48 9.27 -8.74
N PHE A 53 2.39 9.84 -8.23
CA PHE A 53 1.08 9.18 -8.21
C PHE A 53 0.59 8.85 -9.63
N ASP A 54 0.61 9.84 -10.52
CA ASP A 54 0.13 9.70 -11.89
C ASP A 54 0.96 8.70 -12.70
N LYS A 55 2.26 8.57 -12.40
CA LYS A 55 3.17 7.66 -13.12
C LYS A 55 3.24 6.27 -12.51
N MET A 56 3.32 6.16 -11.19
CA MET A 56 3.62 4.91 -10.49
C MET A 56 2.39 4.06 -10.20
N ILE A 57 1.23 4.67 -9.95
CA ILE A 57 0.02 3.92 -9.54
C ILE A 57 -0.61 3.13 -10.70
N PRO A 58 -0.87 3.72 -11.89
CA PRO A 58 -1.55 2.99 -12.96
C PRO A 58 -0.92 1.65 -13.36
N PRO A 59 0.42 1.51 -13.51
CA PRO A 59 1.03 0.21 -13.87
C PRO A 59 0.98 -0.84 -12.76
N LEU A 60 0.71 -0.45 -11.51
CA LEU A 60 0.60 -1.36 -10.37
C LEU A 60 -0.79 -1.97 -10.21
N ILE A 61 -1.79 -1.45 -10.93
CA ILE A 61 -3.17 -1.90 -10.83
C ILE A 61 -3.39 -3.16 -11.67
N ASP A 62 -3.70 -4.27 -11.00
CA ASP A 62 -4.30 -5.43 -11.62
C ASP A 62 -5.82 -5.24 -11.66
N LYS A 63 -6.37 -5.03 -12.86
CA LYS A 63 -7.79 -4.70 -13.08
C LYS A 63 -8.77 -5.75 -12.56
N HIS A 64 -8.30 -6.98 -12.34
CA HIS A 64 -9.15 -8.11 -11.97
C HIS A 64 -8.87 -8.62 -10.54
N ARG A 65 -8.00 -7.94 -9.78
CA ARG A 65 -7.60 -8.38 -8.44
C ARG A 65 -7.69 -7.26 -7.40
N PRO A 66 -8.35 -7.50 -6.27
CA PRO A 66 -8.32 -6.57 -5.14
C PRO A 66 -6.90 -6.37 -4.59
N ALA A 67 -6.60 -5.16 -4.18
CA ALA A 67 -5.33 -4.82 -3.54
C ALA A 67 -5.47 -3.58 -2.65
N TYR A 68 -4.56 -3.45 -1.70
CA TYR A 68 -4.39 -2.27 -0.86
C TYR A 68 -3.14 -1.51 -1.31
N TYR A 69 -3.24 -0.20 -1.45
CA TYR A 69 -2.11 0.66 -1.80
C TYR A 69 -1.86 1.63 -0.66
N PHE A 70 -0.69 1.54 -0.05
CA PHE A 70 -0.21 2.52 0.92
C PHE A 70 0.65 3.52 0.16
N VAL A 71 0.14 4.72 -0.07
CA VAL A 71 0.81 5.76 -0.85
C VAL A 71 1.20 6.92 0.05
N ARG A 72 2.49 7.21 0.13
CA ARG A 72 3.04 8.29 0.94
C ARG A 72 2.69 9.64 0.31
N LEU A 73 2.24 10.58 1.13
CA LEU A 73 2.09 11.99 0.77
C LEU A 73 3.40 12.74 1.06
N ASP A 74 3.61 13.88 0.40
CA ASP A 74 4.73 14.76 0.71
C ASP A 74 4.54 15.52 2.02
N THR A 75 3.30 15.57 2.52
CA THR A 75 2.98 16.19 3.81
C THR A 75 3.49 15.36 4.97
N ILE A 76 4.05 16.04 5.96
CA ILE A 76 4.60 15.45 7.18
C ILE A 76 3.79 15.95 8.37
N SER A 77 3.43 15.04 9.26
CA SER A 77 2.85 15.32 10.56
C SER A 77 3.94 15.31 11.62
N GLU A 78 3.94 16.29 12.52
CA GLU A 78 4.94 16.41 13.60
C GLU A 78 4.96 15.21 14.56
N LEU A 79 3.84 14.49 14.68
CA LEU A 79 3.68 13.39 15.64
C LEU A 79 3.92 12.00 15.03
N SER A 80 3.72 11.85 13.71
CA SER A 80 3.65 10.54 13.06
C SER A 80 4.52 10.38 11.82
N GLY A 81 5.30 11.42 11.46
CA GLY A 81 6.11 11.42 10.25
C GLY A 81 5.26 11.66 9.00
N HIS A 82 5.65 11.06 7.88
CA HIS A 82 4.91 11.20 6.62
C HIS A 82 3.44 10.78 6.75
N ASN A 83 2.56 11.55 6.11
CA ASN A 83 1.17 11.16 5.95
C ASN A 83 1.02 10.14 4.82
N TRP A 84 0.01 9.27 4.93
CA TRP A 84 -0.23 8.19 3.98
C TRP A 84 -1.68 8.17 3.54
N LEU A 85 -1.90 7.87 2.26
CA LEU A 85 -3.18 7.50 1.69
C LEU A 85 -3.28 5.98 1.65
N LEU A 86 -4.33 5.43 2.23
CA LEU A 86 -4.70 4.03 2.05
C LEU A 86 -5.78 3.94 0.98
N ILE A 87 -5.45 3.39 -0.18
CA ILE A 87 -6.41 3.10 -1.24
C ILE A 87 -6.79 1.64 -1.13
N VAL A 88 -8.09 1.38 -1.02
CA VAL A 88 -8.67 0.05 -1.07
C VAL A 88 -9.27 -0.14 -2.45
N TYR A 89 -8.59 -0.89 -3.30
CA TYR A 89 -9.06 -1.19 -4.64
C TYR A 89 -9.73 -2.56 -4.65
N ILE A 90 -11.03 -2.59 -4.94
CA ILE A 90 -11.83 -3.80 -5.06
C ILE A 90 -12.60 -3.65 -6.37
N PRO A 91 -12.15 -4.27 -7.47
CA PRO A 91 -12.87 -4.17 -8.73
C PRO A 91 -14.16 -4.98 -8.69
N ASP A 92 -15.18 -4.52 -9.40
CA ASP A 92 -16.53 -5.13 -9.38
C ASP A 92 -16.55 -6.55 -9.94
N ASP A 93 -15.58 -6.91 -10.78
CA ASP A 93 -15.42 -8.24 -11.36
C ASP A 93 -14.54 -9.16 -10.53
N ALA A 94 -14.09 -8.72 -9.35
CA ALA A 94 -13.42 -9.59 -8.39
C ALA A 94 -14.35 -10.74 -7.98
N LYS A 95 -13.77 -11.93 -7.81
CA LYS A 95 -14.52 -13.11 -7.37
C LYS A 95 -15.05 -12.89 -5.94
N VAL A 96 -16.36 -13.08 -5.76
CA VAL A 96 -17.07 -13.12 -4.46
C VAL A 96 -16.81 -14.44 -3.74
#